data_AF-A0A9F5N5A4-F1
#
_entry.id   AF-A0A9F5N5A4-F1
#
_cell.length_a   1.000
_cell.length_b   1.000
_cell.length_c   1.000
_cell.angle_alpha   90.00
_cell.angle_beta   90.00
_cell.angle_gamma   90.00
#
_symmetry.space_group_name_H-M   'P 1'
#
loop_
_entity.id
_entity.type
_entity.pdbx_description
1 polymer ?
#
loop_
_entity_poly.entity_id
_entity_poly.type
_entity_poly.pdbx_seq_one_letter_code
_entity_poly.pdbx_strand_id
1 'polypeptide(L)'
;MQVQCEPHRMVVTVPRDLFGVGKLVDPTELALGAAACPPVSPDTRAGVVVFEAGLHECGSVVQMTPDLLIYQTNLFYRPLVANHPVIVRSHGATIRLECRYPRRDNVTSKPVQPTWLPFGSTALQEAKLGFSLRLMNGEEA
;
A
#
# COMPACT_ATOMS: atom_id res chain seq x y z
N MET A 1 2.32 0.31 14.60
CA MET A 1 2.01 -0.14 13.23
C MET A 1 3.23 0.10 12.36
N GLN A 2 3.57 -0.83 11.48
CA GLN A 2 4.73 -0.74 10.61
C GLN A 2 4.34 -1.05 9.16
N VAL A 3 4.87 -0.28 8.22
CA VAL A 3 4.69 -0.49 6.78
C VAL A 3 6.08 -0.71 6.16
N GLN A 4 6.24 -1.81 5.44
CA GLN A 4 7.43 -2.12 4.67
C GLN A 4 7.09 -2.03 3.18
N CYS A 5 7.80 -1.16 2.49
CA CYS A 5 7.62 -0.87 1.07
C CYS A 5 8.68 -1.66 0.29
N GLU A 6 8.31 -2.85 -0.19
CA GLU A 6 9.18 -3.69 -1.01
C GLU A 6 8.98 -3.40 -2.51
N PRO A 7 9.94 -3.75 -3.38
CA PRO A 7 9.91 -3.35 -4.79
C PRO A 7 8.64 -3.71 -5.57
N HIS A 8 7.93 -4.77 -5.17
CA HIS A 8 6.73 -5.26 -5.86
C HIS A 8 5.50 -5.42 -4.95
N ARG A 9 5.66 -5.24 -3.63
CA ARG A 9 4.61 -5.49 -2.65
C ARG A 9 4.76 -4.61 -1.42
N MET A 10 3.69 -4.49 -0.65
CA MET A 10 3.63 -3.75 0.59
C MET A 10 3.27 -4.71 1.71
N VAL A 11 4.08 -4.75 2.76
CA VAL A 11 3.85 -5.57 3.95
C VAL A 11 3.45 -4.67 5.11
N VAL A 12 2.25 -4.88 5.64
CA VAL A 12 1.66 -4.05 6.70
C VAL A 12 1.51 -4.88 7.97
N THR A 13 2.21 -4.47 9.03
CA THR A 13 2.12 -5.10 10.35
C THR A 13 1.32 -4.22 11.29
N VAL A 14 0.16 -4.73 11.70
CA VAL A 14 -0.82 -4.03 12.52
C VAL A 14 -0.86 -4.68 13.92
N PRO A 15 -0.57 -3.96 15.00
CA PRO A 15 -0.78 -4.49 16.35
C PRO A 15 -2.28 -4.70 16.61
N ARG A 16 -2.63 -5.79 17.30
CA ARG A 16 -4.04 -6.08 17.65
C ARG A 16 -4.60 -5.08 18.64
N ASP A 17 -3.77 -4.51 19.51
CA ASP A 17 -4.14 -3.32 20.30
C ASP A 17 -3.96 -2.05 19.46
N LEU A 18 -4.75 -1.93 18.39
CA LEU A 18 -4.64 -0.88 17.38
C LEU A 18 -4.80 0.53 17.98
N PHE A 19 -5.62 0.64 19.03
CA PHE A 19 -5.98 1.92 19.65
C PHE A 19 -5.34 2.15 21.03
N GLY A 20 -4.56 1.20 21.55
CA GLY A 20 -3.92 1.33 22.87
C GLY A 20 -4.90 1.33 24.04
N VAL A 21 -6.09 0.75 23.87
CA VAL A 21 -7.18 0.74 24.88
C VAL A 21 -7.32 -0.62 25.55
N GLY A 22 -6.43 -1.58 25.25
CA GLY A 22 -6.46 -2.94 25.80
C GLY A 22 -7.51 -3.86 25.16
N LYS A 23 -8.39 -3.34 24.29
CA LYS A 23 -9.30 -4.16 23.48
C LYS A 23 -8.58 -4.63 22.22
N LEU A 24 -8.28 -5.92 22.16
CA LEU A 24 -7.69 -6.53 20.97
C LEU A 24 -8.71 -6.61 19.84
N VAL A 25 -8.33 -6.08 18.67
CA VAL A 25 -9.09 -6.17 17.42
C VAL A 25 -9.04 -7.61 16.89
N ASP A 26 -10.16 -8.07 16.34
CA ASP A 26 -10.22 -9.34 15.64
C ASP A 26 -9.63 -9.19 14.22
N PRO A 27 -8.77 -10.11 13.75
CA PRO A 27 -8.21 -10.02 12.40
C PRO A 27 -9.27 -9.93 11.29
N THR A 28 -10.48 -10.48 11.50
CA THR A 28 -11.59 -10.41 10.54
C THR A 28 -12.25 -9.03 10.46
N GLU A 29 -12.05 -8.19 11.46
CA GLU A 29 -12.51 -6.79 11.49
C GLU A 29 -11.55 -5.86 10.73
N LEU A 30 -10.40 -6.37 10.28
CA LEU A 30 -9.40 -5.61 9.53
C LEU A 30 -9.38 -6.04 8.06
N ALA A 31 -9.33 -5.06 7.16
CA ALA A 31 -9.24 -5.32 5.73
C ALA A 31 -8.33 -4.30 5.04
N LEU A 32 -7.52 -4.76 4.08
CA LEU A 32 -6.61 -3.90 3.32
C LEU A 32 -7.25 -3.48 1.99
N GLY A 33 -7.24 -2.17 1.77
CA GLY A 33 -7.63 -1.49 0.54
C GLY A 33 -9.11 -1.60 0.21
N ALA A 34 -9.51 -0.97 -0.90
CA ALA A 34 -10.92 -0.91 -1.32
C ALA A 34 -11.50 -2.29 -1.69
N ALA A 35 -10.64 -3.23 -2.10
CA ALA A 35 -11.04 -4.61 -2.38
C ALA A 35 -11.22 -5.47 -1.10
N ALA A 36 -10.98 -4.90 0.09
CA ALA A 36 -11.12 -5.56 1.37
C ALA A 36 -10.31 -6.88 1.48
N CYS A 37 -9.04 -6.84 1.09
CA CYS A 37 -8.15 -7.99 1.16
C CYS A 37 -7.98 -8.47 2.62
N PRO A 38 -8.06 -9.79 2.87
CA PRO A 38 -7.86 -10.36 4.19
C PRO A 38 -6.38 -10.38 4.59
N PRO A 39 -6.07 -10.53 5.89
CA PRO A 39 -4.70 -10.72 6.35
C PRO A 39 -4.14 -12.08 5.92
N VAL A 40 -2.82 -12.13 5.69
CA VAL A 40 -2.10 -13.32 5.20
C VAL A 40 -1.91 -14.35 6.32
N SER A 41 -1.63 -13.87 7.54
CA SER A 41 -1.59 -14.69 8.74
C SER A 41 -2.51 -14.07 9.79
N PRO A 42 -3.68 -14.66 10.06
CA PRO A 42 -4.51 -14.27 11.18
C PRO A 42 -3.96 -14.86 12.49
N ASP A 43 -2.64 -14.96 12.66
CA ASP A 43 -2.06 -15.61 13.85
C ASP A 43 -2.37 -14.79 15.11
N THR A 44 -3.42 -15.23 15.79
CA THR A 44 -3.98 -14.57 16.95
C THR A 44 -3.04 -14.58 18.16
N ARG A 45 -2.01 -15.44 18.16
CA ARG A 45 -1.05 -15.60 19.27
C ARG A 45 0.06 -14.56 19.25
N ALA A 46 0.43 -14.05 18.08
CA ALA A 46 1.53 -13.09 17.93
C ALA A 46 1.15 -11.65 18.37
N GLY A 47 -0.12 -11.39 18.65
CA GLY A 47 -0.60 -10.05 19.01
C GLY A 47 -0.56 -9.04 17.87
N VAL A 48 -0.26 -9.48 16.64
CA VAL A 48 -0.17 -8.68 15.43
C VAL A 48 -0.94 -9.34 14.29
N VAL A 49 -1.34 -8.53 13.31
CA VAL A 49 -2.00 -8.94 12.08
C VAL A 49 -1.16 -8.45 10.91
N VAL A 50 -0.83 -9.34 9.99
CA VAL A 50 0.03 -9.02 8.85
C VAL A 50 -0.77 -9.09 7.54
N PHE A 51 -0.67 -8.03 6.75
CA PHE A 51 -1.17 -7.98 5.39
C PHE A 51 0.02 -7.92 4.42
N GLU A 52 -0.12 -8.61 3.30
CA GLU A 52 0.78 -8.52 2.16
C GLU A 52 -0.07 -8.33 0.93
N ALA A 53 0.27 -7.33 0.12
CA ALA A 53 -0.42 -7.07 -1.14
C ALA A 53 0.56 -6.51 -2.16
N GLY A 54 0.40 -6.90 -3.43
CA GLY A 54 1.11 -6.25 -4.53
C GLY A 54 0.79 -4.76 -4.57
N LEU A 55 1.72 -3.94 -5.08
CA LEU A 55 1.56 -2.48 -5.09
C LEU A 55 0.32 -2.00 -5.87
N HIS A 56 -0.15 -2.78 -6.84
CA HIS A 56 -1.35 -2.50 -7.64
C HIS A 56 -2.58 -3.31 -7.21
N GLU A 57 -2.46 -4.13 -6.17
CA GLU A 57 -3.51 -5.00 -5.70
C GLU A 57 -4.36 -4.32 -4.62
N CYS A 58 -5.41 -5.02 -4.18
CA CYS A 58 -6.28 -4.59 -3.09
C CYS A 58 -6.96 -3.22 -3.29
N GLY A 59 -6.99 -2.69 -4.51
CA GLY A 59 -7.52 -1.35 -4.79
C GLY A 59 -6.55 -0.23 -4.40
N SER A 60 -5.24 -0.51 -4.40
CA SER A 60 -4.20 0.51 -4.31
C SER A 60 -4.27 1.47 -5.49
N VAL A 61 -4.12 2.76 -5.20
CA VAL A 61 -4.11 3.84 -6.20
C VAL A 61 -2.69 4.35 -6.35
N VAL A 62 -2.21 4.43 -7.59
CA VAL A 62 -0.91 5.01 -7.89
C VAL A 62 -1.05 6.46 -8.34
N GLN A 63 -0.29 7.34 -7.69
CA GLN A 63 -0.12 8.73 -8.11
C GLN A 63 1.28 8.90 -8.66
N MET A 64 1.35 9.37 -9.89
CA MET A 64 2.61 9.58 -10.60
C MET A 64 2.99 11.05 -10.55
N THR A 65 4.14 11.33 -9.95
CA THR A 65 4.75 12.67 -9.95
C THR A 65 5.97 12.66 -10.90
N PRO A 66 6.63 13.81 -11.16
CA PRO A 66 7.85 13.84 -11.98
C PRO A 66 8.94 12.90 -11.45
N ASP A 67 9.10 12.84 -10.13
CA ASP A 67 10.23 12.16 -9.49
C ASP A 67 9.84 10.90 -8.70
N LEU A 68 8.57 10.76 -8.28
CA LEU A 68 8.10 9.67 -7.42
C LEU A 68 6.87 8.96 -7.98
N LEU A 69 6.80 7.64 -7.75
CA LEU A 69 5.58 6.84 -7.77
C LEU A 69 5.09 6.70 -6.33
N ILE A 70 3.86 7.17 -6.09
CA ILE A 70 3.24 7.16 -4.76
C ILE A 70 2.09 6.16 -4.82
N TYR A 71 2.25 5.03 -4.14
CA TYR A 71 1.20 4.02 -3.99
C TYR A 71 0.46 4.27 -2.69
N GLN A 72 -0.86 4.37 -2.79
CA GLN A 72 -1.72 4.68 -1.66
C GLN A 72 -2.80 3.63 -1.51
N THR A 73 -2.99 3.16 -0.28
CA THR A 73 -4.05 2.23 0.08
C THR A 73 -4.59 2.59 1.46
N ASN A 74 -5.69 1.97 1.88
CA ASN A 74 -6.31 2.23 3.17
C ASN A 74 -6.42 0.93 3.96
N LEU A 75 -6.09 0.95 5.26
CA LEU A 75 -6.47 -0.10 6.18
C LEU A 75 -7.82 0.26 6.80
N PHE A 76 -8.79 -0.63 6.65
CA PHE A 76 -10.13 -0.48 7.21
C PHE A 76 -10.27 -1.33 8.47
N TYR A 77 -10.69 -0.70 9.55
CA TYR A 77 -11.22 -1.37 10.74
C TYR A 77 -12.74 -1.25 10.74
N ARG A 78 -13.42 -2.39 10.66
CA ARG A 78 -14.87 -2.53 10.66
C ARG A 78 -15.28 -3.43 11.82
N PRO A 79 -15.61 -2.87 12.99
CA PRO A 79 -16.00 -3.66 14.14
C PRO A 79 -17.27 -4.46 13.82
N LEU A 80 -17.34 -5.70 14.30
CA LEU A 80 -18.55 -6.49 14.22
C LEU A 80 -19.63 -5.83 15.08
N VAL A 81 -20.79 -5.59 14.48
CA VAL A 81 -21.95 -5.13 15.22
C VAL A 81 -22.42 -6.32 16.06
N ALA A 82 -22.40 -6.17 17.38
CA ALA A 82 -22.95 -7.18 18.29
C ALA A 82 -24.42 -7.47 17.90
N ASN A 83 -24.97 -8.60 18.35
CA ASN A 83 -26.30 -9.14 18.01
C ASN A 83 -27.51 -8.16 18.15
N HIS A 84 -27.30 -6.92 18.62
CA HIS A 84 -28.27 -5.84 18.64
C HIS A 84 -27.87 -4.71 17.67
N PRO A 85 -28.55 -4.57 16.52
CA PRO A 85 -28.21 -3.56 15.50
C PRO A 85 -28.43 -2.11 15.95
N VAL A 86 -29.05 -1.90 17.12
CA VAL A 86 -29.38 -0.57 17.66
C VAL A 86 -28.20 0.05 18.45
N ILE A 87 -27.26 -0.75 18.97
CA ILE A 87 -26.18 -0.26 19.84
C ILE A 87 -24.83 -0.44 19.14
N VAL A 88 -24.21 0.68 18.74
CA VAL A 88 -22.85 0.72 18.19
C VAL A 88 -21.87 1.01 19.32
N ARG A 89 -21.02 0.03 19.67
CA ARG A 89 -20.01 0.16 20.74
C ARG A 89 -18.63 0.58 20.26
N SER A 90 -18.37 0.50 18.96
CA SER A 90 -17.08 0.82 18.37
C SER A 90 -17.31 1.43 17.00
N HIS A 91 -16.65 2.55 16.72
CA HIS A 91 -16.69 3.17 15.40
C HIS A 91 -15.61 2.54 14.51
N GLY A 92 -15.93 2.39 13.23
CA GLY A 92 -14.94 2.00 12.24
C GLY A 92 -13.87 3.08 12.08
N ALA A 93 -12.67 2.67 11.68
CA ALA A 93 -11.55 3.57 11.42
C ALA A 93 -10.98 3.30 10.03
N THR A 94 -10.53 4.34 9.35
CA THR A 94 -9.80 4.25 8.08
C THR A 94 -8.43 4.86 8.26
N ILE A 95 -7.38 4.08 8.03
CA ILE A 95 -5.99 4.52 8.17
C ILE A 95 -5.38 4.53 6.77
N ARG A 96 -4.96 5.71 6.30
CA ARG A 96 -4.32 5.86 5.00
C ARG A 96 -2.87 5.42 5.07
N LEU A 97 -2.46 4.59 4.12
CA LEU A 97 -1.11 4.07 3.99
C LEU A 97 -0.51 4.51 2.66
N GLU A 98 0.80 4.71 2.66
CA GLU A 98 1.52 5.24 1.50
C GLU A 98 2.93 4.64 1.39
N CYS A 99 3.29 4.21 0.19
CA CYS A 99 4.66 3.84 -0.18
C CYS A 99 5.13 4.75 -1.32
N ARG A 100 6.33 5.31 -1.17
CA ARG A 100 6.94 6.21 -2.16
C ARG A 100 8.16 5.55 -2.79
N TYR A 101 8.21 5.53 -4.11
CA TYR A 101 9.34 5.00 -4.87
C TYR A 101 9.89 6.07 -5.82
N PRO A 102 11.21 6.20 -5.94
CA PRO A 102 11.80 7.05 -6.97
C PRO A 102 11.49 6.50 -8.36
N ARG A 103 11.13 7.37 -9.30
CA ARG A 103 10.85 7.01 -10.70
C ARG A 103 12.10 6.70 -11.50
N ARG A 104 13.22 7.28 -11.10
CA ARG A 104 14.52 7.09 -11.72
C ARG A 104 15.41 6.50 -10.66
N ASP A 105 15.97 5.34 -10.96
CA ASP A 105 16.95 4.73 -10.09
C ASP A 105 18.26 4.58 -10.85
N ASN A 106 19.38 4.81 -10.15
CA ASN A 106 20.68 4.73 -10.78
C ASN A 106 21.12 3.26 -10.80
N VAL A 107 20.91 2.61 -11.93
CA VAL A 107 21.41 1.25 -12.15
C VAL A 107 22.88 1.28 -12.50
N THR A 108 23.74 0.98 -11.52
CA THR A 108 25.14 0.67 -11.80
C THR A 108 25.24 -0.75 -12.35
N SER A 109 25.50 -0.89 -13.64
CA SER A 109 25.98 -2.16 -14.19
C SER A 109 27.41 -2.39 -13.71
N LYS A 110 27.69 -3.56 -13.10
CA LYS A 110 29.09 -3.98 -12.95
C LYS A 110 29.70 -4.08 -14.37
N PRO A 111 30.97 -3.70 -14.57
CA PRO A 111 31.56 -3.68 -15.91
C PRO A 111 31.50 -5.08 -16.53
N VAL A 112 30.69 -5.21 -17.57
CA VAL A 112 30.67 -6.38 -18.47
C VAL A 112 31.57 -6.00 -19.64
N GLN A 113 32.63 -6.77 -19.91
CA GLN A 113 33.39 -6.63 -21.16
C GLN A 113 32.53 -7.21 -22.30
N PRO A 114 32.03 -6.40 -23.24
CA PRO A 114 31.26 -6.93 -24.36
C PRO A 114 32.21 -7.47 -25.43
N THR A 115 32.09 -8.75 -25.76
CA THR A 115 32.82 -9.43 -26.86
C THR A 115 32.04 -9.48 -28.18
N TRP A 116 30.85 -8.88 -28.26
CA TRP A 116 29.94 -9.04 -29.40
C TRP A 116 29.84 -7.79 -30.28
N LEU A 117 29.94 -7.97 -31.61
CA LEU A 117 29.61 -6.97 -32.62
C LEU A 117 28.09 -6.74 -32.62
N PRO A 118 27.60 -5.50 -32.40
CA PRO A 118 26.18 -5.26 -32.17
C PRO A 118 25.39 -5.25 -33.49
N PHE A 119 24.43 -6.14 -33.62
CA PHE A 119 23.24 -5.91 -34.44
C PHE A 119 22.29 -5.05 -33.61
N GLY A 120 22.13 -3.78 -33.97
CA GLY A 120 21.21 -2.87 -33.29
C GLY A 120 19.79 -3.04 -33.82
N SER A 121 18.88 -3.59 -33.02
CA SER A 121 17.45 -3.29 -33.15
C SER A 121 17.08 -2.28 -32.07
N THR A 122 16.79 -1.05 -32.49
CA THR A 122 16.12 -0.08 -31.62
C THR A 122 14.67 -0.51 -31.48
N ALA A 123 14.33 -1.19 -30.38
CA ALA A 123 12.95 -1.37 -29.98
C ALA A 123 12.38 0.01 -29.61
N LEU A 124 11.47 0.52 -30.43
CA LEU A 124 10.76 1.77 -30.15
C LEU A 124 9.69 1.47 -29.09
N GLN A 125 9.90 1.93 -27.86
CA GLN A 125 8.91 1.81 -26.79
C GLN A 125 7.87 2.92 -26.95
N GLU A 126 6.59 2.58 -26.96
CA GLU A 126 5.50 3.56 -27.09
C GLU A 126 5.55 4.57 -25.94
N ALA A 127 5.60 5.86 -26.29
CA ALA A 127 5.55 6.95 -25.32
C ALA A 127 4.12 7.06 -24.77
N LYS A 128 3.88 6.55 -23.56
CA LYS A 128 2.58 6.66 -22.88
C LYS A 128 2.52 7.95 -22.05
N LEU A 129 1.49 8.77 -22.31
CA LEU A 129 1.22 9.99 -21.55
C LEU A 129 0.82 9.62 -20.11
N GLY A 130 1.55 10.15 -19.12
CA GLY A 130 1.26 9.97 -17.70
C GLY A 130 0.35 11.07 -17.18
N PHE A 131 -0.90 10.74 -16.84
CA PHE A 131 -1.85 11.67 -16.25
C PHE A 131 -1.77 11.61 -14.72
N SER A 132 -1.88 12.76 -14.04
CA SER A 132 -1.85 12.84 -12.57
C SER A 132 -2.91 13.82 -12.04
N LEU A 133 -3.55 13.47 -10.94
CA LEU A 133 -4.47 14.34 -10.20
C LEU A 133 -3.81 14.76 -8.89
N ARG A 134 -3.93 16.03 -8.52
CA ARG A 134 -3.33 16.59 -7.30
C ARG A 134 -4.38 17.38 -6.53
N LEU A 135 -4.34 17.26 -5.21
CA LEU A 135 -5.10 18.12 -4.30
C LEU A 135 -4.28 19.39 -4.05
N MET A 136 -4.86 20.56 -4.31
CA MET A 136 -4.25 21.86 -4.05
C MET A 136 -4.98 22.53 -2.89
N ASN A 137 -4.26 23.28 -2.05
CA ASN A 137 -4.88 24.10 -1.01
C ASN A 137 -5.40 25.41 -1.61
N GLY A 138 -6.56 25.88 -1.16
CA GLY A 138 -7.07 27.21 -1.51
C GLY A 138 -6.51 28.25 -0.56
N GLU A 139 -5.38 28.86 -0.91
CA GLU A 139 -5.02 30.16 -0.35
C GLU A 139 -5.49 31.22 -1.35
N GLU A 140 -6.64 31.83 -1.06
CA GLU A 140 -7.08 33.08 -1.68
C GLU A 140 -6.37 34.24 -0.98
N ALA A 141 -5.70 35.08 -1.77
CA ALA A 141 -5.08 36.33 -1.34
C ALA A 141 -6.11 37.47 -1.32
#